data_AF-A0A7S1CMJ9-F1
#
_entry.id   AF-A0A7S1CMJ9-F1
#
_cell.length_a   1.000
_cell.length_b   1.000
_cell.length_c   1.000
_cell.angle_alpha   90.00
_cell.angle_beta   90.00
_cell.angle_gamma   90.00
#
_symmetry.space_group_name_H-M   'P 1'
#
loop_
_entity.id
_entity.type
_entity.pdbx_description
1 polymer ?
#
loop_
_entity_poly.entity_id
_entity_poly.type
_entity_poly.pdbx_seq_one_letter_code
_entity_poly.pdbx_strand_id
1 'polypeptide(L)'
;GAAGGDARAAHALGTLLYNAPERLRGGSVSKAGDVWSLGCILGELAAHVMPFHGESSPTVIIERLRDGHGPELLPREPSDAHVDGALRGLPLPLWGRYRHLASRCLEADPMRRPCAGEVVNALVQLQRDLAAAST
;
A
#
# COMPACT_ATOMS: atom_id res chain seq x y z
N GLY A 1 25.02 21.97 -10.59
CA GLY A 1 23.74 22.67 -10.81
C GLY A 1 22.58 21.72 -11.00
N ALA A 2 22.62 20.82 -12.00
CA ALA A 2 21.49 19.97 -12.40
C ALA A 2 21.22 18.74 -11.50
N ALA A 3 22.27 18.03 -11.04
CA ALA A 3 22.11 16.78 -10.28
C ALA A 3 21.35 16.90 -8.95
N GLY A 4 21.35 18.09 -8.32
CA GLY A 4 20.61 18.34 -7.08
C GLY A 4 19.12 18.65 -7.30
N GLY A 5 18.73 19.10 -8.50
CA GLY A 5 17.34 19.35 -8.87
C GLY A 5 16.59 18.04 -9.15
N ASP A 6 17.22 17.14 -9.91
CA ASP A 6 16.64 15.85 -10.29
C ASP A 6 16.47 14.92 -9.08
N ALA A 7 17.45 14.89 -8.17
CA ALA A 7 17.34 14.11 -6.94
C ALA A 7 16.21 14.60 -6.02
N ARG A 8 15.99 15.92 -5.96
CA ARG A 8 14.93 16.51 -5.13
C ARG A 8 13.55 16.29 -5.73
N ALA A 9 13.44 16.37 -7.06
CA ALA A 9 12.22 16.04 -7.79
C ALA A 9 11.88 14.54 -7.66
N ALA A 10 12.88 13.66 -7.81
CA ALA A 10 12.72 12.22 -7.61
C ALA A 10 12.30 11.88 -6.17
N HIS A 11 12.88 12.54 -5.16
CA HIS A 11 12.51 12.35 -3.77
C HIS A 11 11.08 12.84 -3.45
N ALA A 12 10.71 14.00 -4.01
CA ALA A 12 9.35 14.53 -3.89
C ALA A 12 8.33 13.60 -4.56
N LEU A 13 8.65 13.07 -5.75
CA LEU A 13 7.85 12.07 -6.44
C LEU A 13 7.73 10.78 -5.62
N GLY A 14 8.83 10.26 -5.08
CA GLY A 14 8.81 9.07 -4.22
C GLY A 14 7.88 9.24 -3.03
N THR A 15 7.85 10.41 -2.40
CA THR A 15 6.93 10.71 -1.30
C THR A 15 5.46 10.82 -1.78
N LEU A 16 5.24 11.36 -2.97
CA LEU A 16 3.89 11.51 -3.54
C LEU A 16 3.18 10.17 -3.77
N LEU A 17 3.92 9.11 -4.11
CA LEU A 17 3.38 7.78 -4.41
C LEU A 17 2.60 7.14 -3.24
N TYR A 18 2.89 7.58 -2.01
CA TYR A 18 2.27 7.06 -0.79
C TYR A 18 1.17 7.99 -0.25
N ASN A 19 0.94 9.16 -0.86
CA ASN A 19 -0.04 10.10 -0.35
C ASN A 19 -1.48 9.64 -0.58
N ALA A 20 -2.31 9.88 0.43
CA ALA A 20 -3.75 9.63 0.35
C ALA A 20 -4.46 10.61 -0.62
N PRO A 21 -5.57 10.21 -1.25
CA PRO A 21 -6.33 11.04 -2.19
C PRO A 21 -6.71 12.40 -1.62
N GLU A 22 -7.18 12.43 -0.37
CA GLU A 22 -7.57 13.67 0.32
C GLU A 22 -6.40 14.64 0.49
N ARG A 23 -5.16 14.14 0.61
CA ARG A 23 -3.96 14.98 0.70
C ARG A 23 -3.71 15.73 -0.62
N LEU A 24 -3.93 15.08 -1.76
CA LEU A 24 -3.80 15.69 -3.09
C LEU A 24 -4.96 16.61 -3.47
N ARG A 25 -6.09 16.49 -2.75
CA ARG A 25 -7.24 17.40 -2.84
C ARG A 25 -7.10 18.64 -1.93
N GLY A 26 -5.93 18.86 -1.35
CA GLY A 26 -5.65 20.00 -0.46
C GLY A 26 -5.97 19.74 1.02
N GLY A 27 -6.26 18.50 1.39
CA GLY A 27 -6.50 18.10 2.77
C GLY A 27 -5.26 18.20 3.67
N SER A 28 -5.53 18.29 4.97
CA SER A 28 -4.48 18.24 6.00
C SER A 28 -3.96 16.83 6.20
N VAL A 29 -2.76 16.71 6.79
CA VAL A 29 -2.24 15.41 7.27
C VAL A 29 -3.21 14.85 8.30
N SER A 30 -3.49 13.55 8.22
CA SER A 30 -4.46 12.89 9.09
C SER A 30 -4.01 11.45 9.39
N LYS A 31 -4.51 10.89 10.50
CA LYS A 31 -4.27 9.49 10.87
C LYS A 31 -4.79 8.52 9.79
N ALA A 32 -5.90 8.85 9.14
CA ALA A 32 -6.44 8.04 8.05
C ALA A 32 -5.53 8.11 6.81
N GLY A 33 -4.86 9.24 6.58
CA GLY A 33 -3.83 9.38 5.56
C GLY A 33 -2.62 8.49 5.82
N ASP A 34 -2.17 8.38 7.08
CA ASP A 34 -1.09 7.46 7.44
C ASP A 34 -1.47 5.98 7.20
N VAL A 35 -2.74 5.62 7.43
CA VAL A 35 -3.25 4.27 7.12
C VAL A 35 -3.23 4.00 5.61
N TRP A 36 -3.54 4.98 4.77
CA TRP A 36 -3.40 4.83 3.32
C TRP A 36 -1.94 4.55 2.94
N SER A 37 -1.00 5.35 3.45
CA SER A 37 0.44 5.16 3.21
C SER A 37 0.89 3.75 3.63
N LEU A 38 0.38 3.26 4.77
CA LEU A 38 0.62 1.90 5.22
C LEU A 38 0.02 0.86 4.26
N GLY A 39 -1.16 1.10 3.70
CA GLY A 39 -1.76 0.26 2.65
C GLY A 39 -0.87 0.15 1.40
N CYS A 40 -0.28 1.27 0.95
CA CYS A 40 0.70 1.27 -0.13
C CYS A 40 1.91 0.38 0.21
N ILE A 41 2.46 0.52 1.42
CA ILE A 41 3.58 -0.29 1.90
C ILE A 41 3.22 -1.79 1.97
N LEU A 42 2.03 -2.14 2.47
CA LEU A 42 1.58 -3.54 2.51
C LEU A 42 1.46 -4.15 1.10
N GLY A 43 0.99 -3.36 0.13
CA GLY A 43 0.98 -3.76 -1.28
C GLY A 43 2.38 -3.93 -1.86
N GLU A 44 3.25 -2.95 -1.63
CA GLU A 44 4.66 -2.99 -2.07
C GLU A 44 5.41 -4.19 -1.48
N LEU A 45 5.19 -4.51 -0.21
CA LEU A 45 5.74 -5.71 0.44
C LEU A 45 5.23 -7.01 -0.19
N ALA A 46 4.04 -7.00 -0.80
CA ALA A 46 3.50 -8.18 -1.47
C ALA A 46 3.97 -8.30 -2.93
N ALA A 47 4.10 -7.20 -3.65
CA ALA A 47 4.46 -7.22 -5.07
C ALA A 47 5.94 -6.96 -5.35
N HIS A 48 6.73 -6.56 -4.36
CA HIS A 48 8.13 -6.14 -4.49
C HIS A 48 8.36 -5.01 -5.51
N VAL A 49 7.33 -4.17 -5.71
CA VAL A 49 7.38 -3.03 -6.63
C VAL A 49 6.74 -1.81 -5.96
N MET A 50 7.32 -0.63 -6.19
CA MET A 50 6.80 0.61 -5.66
C MET A 50 5.37 0.90 -6.16
N PRO A 51 4.56 1.67 -5.41
CA PRO A 51 3.27 2.12 -5.89
C PRO A 51 3.35 2.79 -7.26
N PHE A 52 2.38 2.50 -8.14
CA PHE A 52 2.32 3.05 -9.50
C PHE A 52 3.52 2.68 -10.39
N HIS A 53 4.21 1.57 -10.09
CA HIS A 53 5.23 1.02 -10.98
C HIS A 53 4.67 0.82 -12.39
N GLY A 54 5.42 1.25 -13.41
CA GLY A 54 5.02 1.16 -14.82
C GLY A 54 4.12 2.30 -15.32
N GLU A 55 3.70 3.23 -14.46
CA GLU A 55 2.98 4.42 -14.90
C GLU A 55 3.87 5.37 -15.71
N SER A 56 3.28 5.98 -16.73
CA SER A 56 4.01 6.71 -17.78
C SER A 56 4.45 8.12 -17.38
N SER A 57 3.80 8.73 -16.38
CA SER A 57 4.05 10.12 -15.99
C SER A 57 3.56 10.43 -14.57
N PRO A 58 4.27 11.27 -13.80
CA PRO A 58 3.79 11.84 -12.54
C PRO A 58 2.41 12.47 -12.60
N THR A 59 2.05 13.11 -13.72
CA THR A 59 0.73 13.76 -13.87
C THR A 59 -0.38 12.72 -13.82
N VAL A 60 -0.22 11.59 -14.51
CA VAL A 60 -1.19 10.48 -14.51
C VAL A 60 -1.34 9.92 -13.11
N ILE A 61 -0.24 9.74 -12.37
CA ILE A 61 -0.26 9.26 -10.98
C ILE A 61 -1.06 10.22 -10.09
N ILE A 62 -0.79 11.52 -10.21
CA ILE A 62 -1.49 12.56 -9.43
C ILE A 62 -2.98 12.57 -9.74
N GLU A 63 -3.37 12.46 -11.01
CA GLU A 63 -4.78 12.38 -11.44
C GLU A 63 -5.46 11.15 -10.86
N ARG A 64 -4.88 9.96 -11.04
CA ARG A 64 -5.40 8.69 -10.47
C ARG A 64 -5.58 8.78 -8.95
N LEU A 65 -4.55 9.24 -8.24
CA LEU A 65 -4.61 9.40 -6.78
C LEU A 65 -5.68 10.41 -6.37
N ARG A 66 -5.77 11.55 -7.07
CA ARG A 66 -6.81 12.57 -6.80
C ARG A 66 -8.21 12.03 -7.05
N ASP A 67 -8.39 11.10 -7.97
CA ASP A 67 -9.68 10.44 -8.23
C ASP A 67 -9.98 9.30 -7.24
N GLY A 68 -9.03 8.97 -6.36
CA GLY A 68 -9.19 7.92 -5.35
C GLY A 68 -8.77 6.54 -5.83
N HIS A 69 -8.11 6.44 -6.98
CA HIS A 69 -7.57 5.19 -7.47
C HIS A 69 -6.22 4.92 -6.80
N GLY A 70 -6.24 4.02 -5.82
CA GLY A 70 -5.03 3.51 -5.19
C GLY A 70 -4.17 2.67 -6.13
N PRO A 71 -2.93 2.34 -5.73
CA PRO A 71 -2.02 1.58 -6.56
C PRO A 71 -2.47 0.10 -6.64
N GLU A 72 -2.38 -0.48 -7.82
CA GLU A 72 -2.76 -1.88 -8.08
C GLU A 72 -1.59 -2.84 -7.75
N LEU A 73 -1.24 -2.92 -6.46
CA LEU A 73 -0.05 -3.66 -5.99
C LEU A 73 -0.34 -5.02 -5.36
N LEU A 74 -1.60 -5.44 -5.25
CA LEU A 74 -1.95 -6.67 -4.53
C LEU A 74 -2.17 -7.81 -5.55
N PRO A 75 -1.18 -8.73 -5.72
CA PRO A 75 -1.29 -9.84 -6.67
C PRO A 75 -2.52 -10.69 -6.39
N ARG A 76 -3.02 -11.42 -7.38
CA ARG A 76 -4.21 -12.26 -7.17
C ARG A 76 -3.90 -13.42 -6.24
N GLU A 77 -2.83 -14.13 -6.51
CA GLU A 77 -2.39 -15.28 -5.73
C GLU A 77 -1.03 -15.04 -5.06
N PRO A 78 -0.70 -15.74 -3.96
CA PRO A 78 0.61 -15.65 -3.33
C PRO A 78 1.75 -16.02 -4.27
N SER A 79 1.50 -16.94 -5.22
CA SER A 79 2.49 -17.38 -6.21
C SER A 79 2.94 -16.27 -7.15
N ASP A 80 2.08 -15.28 -7.38
CA ASP A 80 2.31 -14.13 -8.25
C ASP A 80 3.06 -12.99 -7.51
N ALA A 81 3.25 -13.14 -6.20
CA ALA A 81 4.04 -12.23 -5.40
C ALA A 81 5.52 -12.33 -5.81
N HIS A 82 6.14 -11.22 -6.17
CA HIS A 82 7.57 -11.17 -6.51
C HIS A 82 8.48 -11.11 -5.27
N VAL A 83 7.96 -11.46 -4.09
CA VAL A 83 8.73 -11.55 -2.85
C VAL A 83 9.04 -12.99 -2.49
N ASP A 84 10.24 -13.23 -1.98
CA ASP A 84 10.58 -14.49 -1.31
C ASP A 84 10.11 -14.47 0.16
N GLY A 85 9.88 -15.66 0.73
CA GLY A 85 9.59 -15.82 2.16
C GLY A 85 8.10 -15.89 2.52
N ALA A 86 7.76 -15.35 3.70
CA ALA A 86 6.48 -15.65 4.37
C ALA A 86 5.24 -15.29 3.55
N LEU A 87 5.25 -14.18 2.81
CA LEU A 87 4.08 -13.73 2.02
C LEU A 87 3.77 -14.63 0.82
N ARG A 88 4.80 -15.10 0.10
CA ARG A 88 4.65 -16.05 -1.02
C ARG A 88 4.22 -17.43 -0.55
N GLY A 89 4.63 -17.82 0.67
CA GLY A 89 4.25 -19.07 1.31
C GLY A 89 2.93 -19.03 2.08
N LEU A 90 2.19 -17.90 2.08
CA LEU A 90 0.94 -17.82 2.83
C LEU A 90 -0.10 -18.81 2.28
N PRO A 91 -0.75 -19.61 3.14
CA PRO A 91 -1.95 -20.34 2.76
C PRO A 91 -3.01 -19.38 2.20
N LEU A 92 -3.76 -19.82 1.17
CA LEU A 92 -4.76 -18.98 0.48
C LEU A 92 -5.74 -18.24 1.41
N PRO A 93 -6.26 -18.85 2.51
CA PRO A 93 -7.11 -18.12 3.45
C PRO A 93 -6.38 -16.98 4.18
N LEU A 94 -5.09 -17.14 4.50
CA LEU A 94 -4.28 -16.09 5.13
C LEU A 94 -3.96 -14.99 4.13
N TRP A 95 -3.64 -15.37 2.89
CA TRP A 95 -3.43 -14.42 1.79
C TRP A 95 -4.65 -13.56 1.52
N GLY A 96 -5.84 -14.15 1.45
CA GLY A 96 -7.09 -13.42 1.28
C GLY A 96 -7.30 -12.37 2.38
N ARG A 97 -6.95 -12.71 3.63
CA ARG A 97 -7.01 -11.78 4.76
C ARG A 97 -5.98 -10.64 4.66
N TYR A 98 -4.74 -10.96 4.29
CA TYR A 98 -3.69 -9.96 4.05
C TYR A 98 -4.11 -8.97 2.96
N ARG A 99 -4.55 -9.48 1.81
CA ARG A 99 -5.02 -8.67 0.68
C ARG A 99 -6.20 -7.81 1.08
N HIS A 100 -7.20 -8.38 1.74
CA HIS A 100 -8.38 -7.64 2.18
C HIS A 100 -7.99 -6.49 3.13
N LEU A 101 -7.09 -6.73 4.08
CA LEU A 101 -6.60 -5.69 4.99
C LEU A 101 -5.90 -4.56 4.23
N ALA A 102 -4.97 -4.90 3.34
CA ALA A 102 -4.25 -3.91 2.54
C ALA A 102 -5.19 -3.11 1.63
N SER A 103 -6.16 -3.77 0.97
CA SER A 103 -7.19 -3.09 0.16
C SER A 103 -8.06 -2.15 0.99
N ARG A 104 -8.44 -2.52 2.22
CA ARG A 104 -9.20 -1.64 3.12
C ARG A 104 -8.42 -0.41 3.56
N CYS A 105 -7.10 -0.52 3.70
CA CYS A 105 -6.24 0.63 3.97
C CYS A 105 -6.22 1.62 2.80
N LEU A 106 -6.41 1.13 1.58
CA LEU A 106 -6.43 1.89 0.32
C LEU A 106 -7.85 2.33 -0.11
N GLU A 107 -8.82 2.36 0.82
CA GLU A 107 -10.14 2.93 0.54
C GLU A 107 -10.04 4.44 0.27
N ALA A 108 -10.66 4.92 -0.81
CA ALA A 108 -10.60 6.33 -1.19
C ALA A 108 -11.25 7.24 -0.14
N ASP A 109 -12.32 6.78 0.49
CA ASP A 109 -12.96 7.45 1.62
C ASP A 109 -12.18 7.16 2.92
N PRO A 110 -11.59 8.19 3.57
CA PRO A 110 -10.83 8.00 4.81
C PRO A 110 -11.65 7.40 5.95
N MET A 111 -12.98 7.56 5.96
CA MET A 111 -13.84 7.01 7.02
C MET A 111 -14.09 5.50 6.88
N ARG A 112 -13.81 4.91 5.71
CA ARG A 112 -13.96 3.47 5.46
C ARG A 112 -12.68 2.69 5.77
N ARG A 113 -11.56 3.39 5.93
CA ARG A 113 -10.27 2.80 6.31
C ARG A 113 -10.33 2.32 7.76
N PRO A 114 -9.67 1.20 8.09
CA PRO A 114 -9.46 0.82 9.48
C PRO A 114 -8.59 1.86 10.20
N CYS A 115 -8.74 2.00 11.50
CA CYS A 115 -7.76 2.72 12.30
C CYS A 115 -6.48 1.88 12.47
N ALA A 116 -5.36 2.54 12.81
CA ALA A 116 -4.07 1.85 12.99
C ALA A 116 -4.14 0.67 13.99
N GLY A 117 -4.94 0.79 15.05
CA GLY A 117 -5.12 -0.29 16.02
C GLY A 117 -5.79 -1.54 15.43
N GLU A 118 -6.77 -1.35 14.54
CA GLU A 118 -7.42 -2.46 13.83
C GLU A 118 -6.44 -3.12 12.85
N VAL A 119 -5.60 -2.34 12.17
CA VAL A 119 -4.56 -2.87 11.27
C VAL A 119 -3.56 -3.73 12.04
N VAL A 120 -3.05 -3.24 13.17
CA VAL A 120 -2.14 -3.98 14.04
C VAL A 120 -2.78 -5.27 14.54
N ASN A 121 -4.02 -5.21 15.04
CA ASN A 121 -4.72 -6.40 15.52
C ASN A 121 -4.90 -7.46 14.42
N ALA A 122 -5.24 -7.03 13.19
CA ALA A 122 -5.40 -7.94 12.05
C ALA A 122 -4.07 -8.60 11.66
N LEU A 123 -2.97 -7.84 11.61
CA LEU A 123 -1.63 -8.37 11.30
C LEU A 123 -1.13 -9.34 12.37
N VAL A 124 -1.31 -9.02 13.65
CA VAL A 124 -0.96 -9.90 14.77
C VAL A 124 -1.75 -11.21 14.71
N GLN A 125 -3.04 -11.15 14.41
CA GLN A 125 -3.85 -12.36 14.27
C GLN A 125 -3.39 -13.21 13.08
N LEU A 126 -3.07 -12.57 11.94
CA LEU A 126 -2.55 -13.27 10.76
C LEU A 126 -1.22 -13.97 11.06
N GLN A 127 -0.32 -13.32 11.81
CA GLN A 127 0.95 -13.91 12.23
C GLN A 127 0.74 -15.14 13.13
N ARG A 128 -0.19 -15.06 14.10
CA ARG A 128 -0.51 -16.19 14.98
C ARG A 128 -1.08 -17.38 14.22
N ASP A 129 -2.01 -17.11 13.31
CA ASP A 129 -2.64 -18.16 12.51
C ASP A 129 -1.64 -18.83 11.55
N LEU A 130 -0.68 -18.07 11.01
CA LEU A 130 0.43 -18.62 10.22
C LEU A 130 1.32 -19.56 11.06
N ALA A 131 1.67 -19.15 12.28
CA ALA A 131 2.46 -19.99 13.18
C ALA A 131 1.71 -21.28 13.55
N ALA A 132 0.41 -21.19 13.81
CA ALA A 132 -0.43 -22.34 14.11
C ALA A 132 -0.59 -23.30 12.91
N ALA A 133 -0.66 -22.77 11.68
CA ALA A 133 -0.76 -23.59 10.46
C ALA A 133 0.57 -24.27 10.06
N SER A 134 1.69 -23.85 10.67
CA SER A 134 3.02 -24.41 10.43
C SER A 134 3.42 -25.50 11.43
N THR A 135 2.52 -25.83 12.38
CA THR A 135 2.68 -26.87 13.41
C THR A 135 1.90 -28.11 13.03
#